data_AF-A0A3D3I718-F1
#
_entry.id   AF-A0A3D3I718-F1
#
_cell.length_a   1.000
_cell.length_b   1.000
_cell.length_c   1.000
_cell.angle_alpha   90.00
_cell.angle_beta   90.00
_cell.angle_gamma   90.00
#
_symmetry.space_group_name_H-M   'P 1'
#
loop_
_entity.id
_entity.type
_entity.pdbx_description
1 polymer ?
#
loop_
_entity_poly.entity_id
_entity_poly.type
_entity_poly.pdbx_seq_one_letter_code
_entity_poly.pdbx_strand_id
1 'polypeptide(L)'
;MIQTESRLKVADNSGAKEVLCVHVLGGTKRRYASVGDTIVVTVKSALPSSQVKKGTVSKAVVVRTKKEIRRKDGSYIRFEENAAV
;
A
#
# COMPACT_ATOMS: atom_id res chain seq x y z
N MET A 1 4.69 -8.08 0.13
CA MET A 1 5.69 -7.60 1.09
C MET A 1 6.01 -6.17 0.73
N ILE A 2 5.64 -5.24 1.60
CA ILE A 2 5.78 -3.80 1.43
C ILE A 2 6.65 -3.28 2.56
N GLN A 3 7.63 -2.42 2.26
CA GLN A 3 8.50 -1.78 3.24
C GLN A 3 8.52 -0.27 3.03
N THR A 4 9.20 0.47 3.90
CA THR A 4 9.49 1.88 3.68
C THR A 4 10.12 2.07 2.29
N GLU A 5 9.75 3.16 1.62
CA GLU A 5 10.12 3.51 0.24
C GLU A 5 9.52 2.63 -0.87
N SER A 6 8.66 1.68 -0.54
CA SER A 6 7.93 0.92 -1.57
C SER A 6 6.88 1.79 -2.27
N ARG A 7 6.81 1.70 -3.61
CA ARG A 7 5.72 2.29 -4.41
C ARG A 7 4.55 1.32 -4.52
N LEU A 8 3.33 1.84 -4.37
CA LEU A 8 2.09 1.08 -4.53
C LEU A 8 1.14 1.85 -5.44
N LYS A 9 0.38 1.11 -6.24
CA LYS A 9 -0.77 1.69 -6.94
C LYS A 9 -1.90 1.92 -5.95
N VAL A 10 -2.67 2.97 -6.19
CA VAL A 10 -3.89 3.23 -5.43
C VAL A 10 -5.06 2.54 -6.11
N ALA A 11 -5.84 1.78 -5.35
CA ALA A 11 -6.96 0.97 -5.84
C ALA A 11 -8.30 1.47 -5.29
N ASP A 12 -8.52 2.79 -5.35
CA ASP A 12 -9.71 3.46 -4.83
C ASP A 12 -10.20 4.58 -5.77
N ASN A 13 -11.21 5.34 -5.34
CA ASN A 13 -11.77 6.48 -6.05
C ASN A 13 -11.31 7.85 -5.48
N SER A 14 -10.27 7.91 -4.66
CA SER A 14 -9.73 9.17 -4.11
C SER A 14 -9.13 10.08 -5.20
N GLY A 15 -8.71 9.47 -6.30
CA GLY A 15 -8.01 10.11 -7.41
C GLY A 15 -6.49 10.17 -7.23
N ALA A 16 -5.93 9.63 -6.14
CA ALA A 16 -4.52 9.28 -6.10
C ALA A 16 -4.25 8.10 -7.05
N LYS A 17 -3.06 8.06 -7.67
CA LYS A 17 -2.66 7.01 -8.63
C LYS A 17 -1.54 6.15 -8.09
N GLU A 18 -0.55 6.80 -7.50
CA GLU A 18 0.62 6.15 -6.93
C GLU A 18 0.98 6.78 -5.59
N VAL A 19 1.33 5.93 -4.64
CA VAL A 19 1.77 6.31 -3.30
C VAL A 19 3.12 5.67 -2.97
N LEU A 20 3.88 6.31 -2.09
CA LEU A 20 5.10 5.77 -1.50
C LEU A 20 4.84 5.46 -0.03
N CYS A 21 5.17 4.24 0.41
CA CYS A 21 5.17 3.87 1.82
C CYS A 21 6.26 4.65 2.57
N VAL A 22 5.86 5.40 3.59
CA VAL A 22 6.75 6.16 4.48
C VAL A 22 7.00 5.39 5.78
N HIS A 23 6.00 4.64 6.25
CA HIS A 23 6.12 3.91 7.50
C HIS A 23 5.16 2.71 7.56
N VAL A 24 5.63 1.59 8.13
CA VAL A 24 4.82 0.39 8.39
C VAL A 24 4.35 0.40 9.84
N LEU A 25 3.04 0.45 10.08
CA LEU A 25 2.48 0.49 11.43
C LEU A 25 2.41 -0.90 12.07
N GLY A 26 2.38 -0.97 13.40
CA GLY A 26 2.17 -2.22 14.15
C GLY A 26 3.34 -2.66 15.05
N GLY A 27 4.15 -1.71 15.53
CA GLY A 27 5.10 -1.94 16.61
C GLY A 27 6.56 -1.69 16.25
N THR A 28 7.43 -1.79 17.25
CA THR A 28 8.87 -1.53 17.16
C THR A 28 9.55 -2.52 16.21
N LYS A 29 10.45 -2.02 15.34
CA LYS A 29 11.24 -2.81 14.37
C LYS A 29 10.41 -3.59 13.33
N ARG A 30 9.13 -3.28 13.14
CA ARG A 30 8.35 -3.90 12.05
C ARG A 30 8.88 -3.43 10.70
N ARG A 31 9.39 -4.37 9.89
CA ARG A 31 10.03 -4.07 8.59
C ARG A 31 9.08 -4.16 7.41
N TYR A 32 8.08 -5.03 7.50
CA TYR A 32 7.23 -5.39 6.36
C TYR A 32 5.74 -5.36 6.69
N ALA A 33 4.96 -4.91 5.71
CA ALA A 33 3.53 -5.04 5.62
C ALA A 33 3.13 -6.08 4.55
N SER A 34 2.01 -6.75 4.82
CA SER A 34 1.30 -7.69 3.96
C SER A 34 -0.14 -7.22 3.74
N VAL A 35 -0.94 -7.96 2.97
CA VAL A 35 -2.37 -7.66 2.78
C VAL A 35 -3.08 -7.56 4.14
N GLY A 36 -3.86 -6.49 4.32
CA GLY A 36 -4.58 -6.17 5.55
C GLY A 36 -3.84 -5.23 6.50
N ASP A 37 -2.53 -5.03 6.33
CA ASP A 37 -1.77 -4.12 7.18
C ASP A 37 -1.98 -2.65 6.82
N THR A 38 -2.04 -1.80 7.85
CA THR A 38 -2.07 -0.35 7.70
C THR A 38 -0.64 0.21 7.56
N ILE A 39 -0.45 1.08 6.58
CA ILE A 39 0.80 1.80 6.33
C ILE A 39 0.54 3.30 6.24
N VAL A 40 1.56 4.10 6.52
CA VAL A 40 1.55 5.54 6.24
C VAL A 40 2.18 5.74 4.87
N VAL A 41 1.51 6.52 4.02
CA VAL A 41 1.93 6.75 2.65
C VAL A 41 1.94 8.23 2.31
N THR A 42 2.77 8.62 1.34
CA THR A 42 2.70 9.94 0.70
C THR A 42 2.30 9.78 -0.77
N VAL A 43 1.41 10.63 -1.25
CA VAL A 43 0.91 10.62 -2.62
C VAL A 43 1.99 11.14 -3.57
N LYS A 44 2.30 10.37 -4.61
CA LYS A 44 3.35 10.72 -5.56
C LYS A 44 2.81 11.12 -6.92
N SER A 45 1.64 10.59 -7.28
CA SER A 45 0.88 10.97 -8.47
C SER A 45 -0.61 10.94 -8.14
N ALA A 46 -1.35 11.93 -8.64
CA ALA A 46 -2.80 12.05 -8.51
C ALA A 46 -3.40 12.59 -9.82
N LEU A 47 -4.70 12.43 -9.99
CA LEU A 47 -5.45 13.08 -11.07
C LEU A 47 -5.44 14.61 -10.88
N PRO A 48 -5.36 15.41 -11.96
CA PRO A 48 -5.33 16.87 -11.85
C PRO A 48 -6.53 17.48 -11.10
N SER A 49 -7.71 16.86 -11.21
CA SER A 49 -8.96 17.28 -10.58
C SER A 49 -9.24 16.58 -9.24
N SER A 50 -8.32 15.75 -8.72
CA SER A 50 -8.51 15.08 -7.43
C SER A 50 -8.42 16.07 -6.28
N GLN A 51 -9.22 15.82 -5.24
CA GLN A 51 -9.08 16.52 -3.95
C GLN A 51 -7.74 16.20 -3.27
N VAL A 52 -7.18 15.01 -3.54
CA VAL A 52 -5.91 14.56 -2.99
C VAL A 52 -4.76 15.06 -3.85
N LYS A 53 -3.89 15.88 -3.25
CA LYS A 53 -2.74 16.48 -3.95
C LYS A 53 -1.48 15.63 -3.82
N LYS A 54 -0.56 15.75 -4.78
CA LYS A 54 0.80 15.21 -4.65
C LYS A 54 1.45 15.75 -3.37
N GLY A 55 2.13 14.88 -2.63
CA GLY A 55 2.77 15.18 -1.35
C GLY A 55 1.89 14.92 -0.13
N THR A 56 0.56 14.82 -0.29
CA THR A 56 -0.37 14.52 0.81
C THR A 56 0.03 13.23 1.51
N VAL A 57 0.05 13.25 2.85
CA VAL A 57 0.34 12.08 3.68
C VAL A 57 -0.98 11.52 4.20
N SER A 58 -1.19 10.23 4.01
CA SER A 58 -2.40 9.51 4.44
C SER A 58 -2.05 8.15 5.02
N LYS A 59 -3.00 7.55 5.75
CA LYS A 59 -2.95 6.11 6.05
C LYS A 59 -3.59 5.35 4.90
N ALA A 60 -3.09 4.17 4.62
CA ALA A 60 -3.64 3.27 3.61
C ALA A 60 -3.60 1.82 4.12
N VAL A 61 -4.46 0.96 3.58
CA VAL A 61 -4.46 -0.48 3.83
C VAL A 61 -3.93 -1.21 2.60
N VAL A 62 -2.97 -2.11 2.79
CA VAL A 62 -2.45 -2.93 1.69
C VAL A 62 -3.52 -3.96 1.29
N VAL A 63 -3.92 -3.98 0.02
CA VAL A 63 -4.96 -4.89 -0.48
C VAL A 63 -4.43 -5.94 -1.46
N ARG A 64 -3.32 -5.67 -2.15
CA ARG A 64 -2.65 -6.61 -3.05
C ARG A 64 -1.14 -6.58 -2.84
N THR A 65 -0.51 -7.75 -2.93
CA THR A 65 0.96 -7.85 -2.94
C THR A 65 1.46 -8.84 -3.99
N LYS A 66 2.59 -8.50 -4.62
CA LYS A 66 3.35 -9.42 -5.49
C LYS A 66 3.91 -10.63 -4.75
N LYS A 67 4.36 -10.42 -3.51
CA LYS A 67 4.79 -11.52 -2.64
C LYS A 67 3.58 -12.39 -2.30
N GLU A 68 3.77 -13.70 -2.41
CA GLU A 68 2.75 -14.68 -2.08
C GLU A 68 2.38 -14.66 -0.59
N ILE A 69 1.12 -14.89 -0.31
CA ILE A 69 0.57 -14.99 1.04
C ILE A 69 -0.04 -16.39 1.18
N ARG A 70 0.38 -17.08 2.24
CA ARG A 70 -0.14 -18.40 2.58
C ARG A 70 -1.48 -18.27 3.29
N ARG A 71 -2.47 -19.04 2.87
CA ARG A 71 -3.77 -19.19 3.53
C ARG A 71 -3.75 -20.36 4.52
N LYS A 72 -4.73 -20.40 5.42
CA LYS A 72 -4.87 -21.44 6.45
C LYS A 72 -5.06 -22.85 5.85
N ASP A 73 -5.65 -22.95 4.67
CA ASP A 73 -5.83 -24.18 3.91
C ASP A 73 -4.55 -24.69 3.22
N GLY A 74 -3.43 -23.96 3.35
CA GLY A 74 -2.16 -24.28 2.72
C GLY A 74 -1.99 -23.74 1.29
N SER A 75 -3.04 -23.19 0.68
CA SER A 75 -2.95 -22.54 -0.62
C SER A 75 -2.18 -21.20 -0.53
N TYR A 76 -1.68 -20.73 -1.66
CA TYR A 76 -1.01 -19.43 -1.77
C TYR A 76 -1.78 -18.51 -2.74
N ILE A 77 -1.82 -17.22 -2.43
CA ILE A 77 -2.26 -16.18 -3.36
C ILE A 77 -1.14 -15.18 -3.61
N ARG A 78 -0.97 -14.78 -4.86
CA ARG A 78 -0.09 -13.69 -5.28
C ARG A 78 -0.83 -12.83 -6.31
N PHE A 79 -0.54 -11.53 -6.32
CA PHE A 79 -1.07 -10.60 -7.30
C PHE A 79 0.04 -10.14 -8.24
N GLU A 80 -0.34 -9.60 -9.40
CA GLU A 80 0.65 -9.06 -10.35
C GLU A 80 1.24 -7.72 -9.89
N GLU A 81 0.58 -7.01 -8.97
CA GLU A 81 0.99 -5.69 -8.50
C GLU A 81 0.77 -5.50 -7.00
N ASN A 82 1.48 -4.52 -6.44
CA ASN A 82 1.27 -4.04 -5.09
C ASN A 82 0.26 -2.89 -5.12
N ALA A 83 -0.78 -2.96 -4.31
CA ALA A 83 -1.79 -1.91 -4.24
C ALA A 83 -2.27 -1.66 -2.82
N ALA A 84 -2.69 -0.42 -2.58
CA ALA A 84 -3.31 0.02 -1.35
C ALA A 84 -4.57 0.85 -1.62
N VAL A 85 -5.44 0.91 -0.62
CA VAL A 85 -6.63 1.77 -0.54
C VAL A 85 -6.40 2.76 0.58
#